data_AF-A0A971RVI3-F1
#
_entry.id   AF-A0A971RVI3-F1
#
_cell.length_a   1.000
_cell.length_b   1.000
_cell.length_c   1.000
_cell.angle_alpha   90.00
_cell.angle_beta   90.00
_cell.angle_gamma   90.00
#
_symmetry.space_group_name_H-M   'P 1'
#
loop_
_entity.id
_entity.type
_entity.pdbx_description
1 polymer ?
#
loop_
_entity_poly.entity_id
_entity_poly.type
_entity_poly.pdbx_seq_one_letter_code
_entity_poly.pdbx_strand_id
1 'polypeptide(L)'
;MDLMFIGAAREVTGSAFLVTIQGRRVLVDCGMEQGKDIYQNRALPIPVSQLDCLVLTHAHIDHSGMVPALVKQGFSGPIHATPATLMLCDIMLRDSAHIQEMEAEWQNRKAQRAGQPPVLPVYTQQDAENALRLFQPLPYGEKREILPGCVLTYTDAGHLLGSASVTLELYDGDIKKTLVFSGDIGNLSQPIIKDPQYLSEADFVVMESTYGDRSHGERPDYIQDLADTLQTTFDRGGNVVIPSFAVGRSQEVLYFLREIKEKGLVKGHDGFPVYMDSPLAIKATQAFMDVDPRVFDEETRALLNQGRNPISFPDLIICLTAEESKQINFDKRPCVIISASGMAEAGRIRHHLKHNLWRPESTVLFVGYQSVGTLGRQLYDGAKSVRLFNETVSVKAQIRMLRAISGHADQQGLLTWIDHFNPKPQRVFITHGEEPVALHFEQLLRERGFATAVPYSGDEWNLPRDAQVEAGSRALVKARKQQAKARKAELRTDALNQALARLTSLVQASQGLSNKLKEKLAQQINDLARRWED
;
A
#
# COMPACT_ATOMS: atom_id res chain seq x y z
N MET A 1 13.13 -9.82 -25.32
CA MET A 1 12.47 -10.24 -24.06
C MET A 1 13.17 -9.52 -22.95
N ASP A 2 12.49 -8.53 -22.37
CA ASP A 2 13.12 -7.58 -21.45
C ASP A 2 12.19 -7.33 -20.25
N LEU A 3 12.77 -7.16 -19.07
CA LEU A 3 12.09 -6.88 -17.82
C LEU A 3 12.61 -5.56 -17.26
N MET A 4 11.72 -4.58 -17.07
CA MET A 4 12.05 -3.29 -16.46
C MET A 4 11.32 -3.12 -15.12
N PHE A 5 12.06 -2.69 -14.11
CA PHE A 5 11.55 -2.41 -12.77
C PHE A 5 11.07 -0.96 -12.70
N ILE A 6 9.77 -0.73 -12.47
CA ILE A 6 9.19 0.62 -12.44
C ILE A 6 9.00 1.10 -11.01
N GLY A 7 8.44 0.27 -10.13
CA GLY A 7 8.26 0.57 -8.70
C GLY A 7 8.45 -0.66 -7.81
N ALA A 8 8.31 -0.47 -6.49
CA ALA A 8 8.69 -1.46 -5.47
C ALA A 8 10.16 -1.92 -5.57
N ALA A 9 11.04 -1.05 -6.09
CA ALA A 9 12.47 -1.31 -6.20
C ALA A 9 13.20 -0.64 -5.04
N ARG A 10 13.59 -1.42 -4.02
CA ARG A 10 14.18 -0.95 -2.73
C ARG A 10 13.22 -0.14 -1.86
N GLU A 11 11.94 -0.36 -2.08
CA GLU A 11 10.82 0.18 -1.32
C GLU A 11 9.69 -0.85 -1.31
N VAL A 12 8.71 -0.66 -0.43
CA VAL A 12 7.58 -1.58 -0.28
C VAL A 12 6.52 -1.27 -1.33
N THR A 13 5.99 -0.06 -1.35
CA THR A 13 4.76 0.23 -2.12
C THR A 13 5.02 0.60 -3.58
N GLY A 14 3.98 0.54 -4.42
CA GLY A 14 4.03 1.03 -5.79
C GLY A 14 4.50 -0.02 -6.80
N SER A 15 4.21 -1.29 -6.54
CA SER A 15 4.61 -2.42 -7.39
C SER A 15 4.20 -2.22 -8.85
N ALA A 16 5.18 -2.26 -9.75
CA ALA A 16 4.98 -2.16 -11.18
C ALA A 16 6.20 -2.69 -11.93
N PHE A 17 5.99 -3.65 -12.84
CA PHE A 17 7.05 -4.27 -13.63
C PHE A 17 6.63 -4.38 -15.09
N LEU A 18 7.44 -3.84 -16.01
CA LEU A 18 7.15 -3.85 -17.43
C LEU A 18 7.89 -5.00 -18.11
N VAL A 19 7.16 -5.96 -18.66
CA VAL A 19 7.70 -7.08 -19.44
C VAL A 19 7.46 -6.81 -20.92
N THR A 20 8.52 -6.85 -21.72
CA THR A 20 8.45 -6.68 -23.18
C THR A 20 8.76 -8.00 -23.88
N ILE A 21 7.83 -8.50 -24.70
CA ILE A 21 7.95 -9.74 -25.48
C ILE A 21 7.52 -9.48 -26.94
N GLN A 22 8.42 -9.73 -27.90
CA GLN A 22 8.18 -9.49 -29.33
C GLN A 22 7.59 -8.09 -29.64
N GLY A 23 8.06 -7.05 -28.93
CA GLY A 23 7.58 -5.67 -29.06
C GLY A 23 6.26 -5.36 -28.33
N ARG A 24 5.57 -6.37 -27.78
CA ARG A 24 4.38 -6.22 -26.95
C ARG A 24 4.75 -6.03 -25.48
N ARG A 25 3.88 -5.34 -24.72
CA ARG A 25 4.15 -4.91 -23.35
C ARG A 25 3.06 -5.40 -22.39
N VAL A 26 3.49 -6.18 -21.42
CA VAL A 26 2.69 -6.61 -20.26
C VAL A 26 3.15 -5.81 -19.06
N LEU A 27 2.24 -5.11 -18.40
CA LEU A 27 2.51 -4.54 -17.09
C LEU A 27 2.08 -5.56 -16.03
N VAL A 28 2.95 -5.88 -15.07
CA VAL A 28 2.64 -6.71 -13.91
C VAL A 28 2.56 -5.80 -12.69
N ASP A 29 1.39 -5.77 -12.06
CA ASP A 29 0.97 -4.81 -11.03
C ASP A 29 1.03 -3.33 -11.46
N CYS A 30 0.19 -2.51 -10.84
CA CYS A 30 0.11 -1.06 -11.03
C CYS A 30 -0.30 -0.41 -9.70
N GLY A 31 0.65 -0.41 -8.77
CA GLY A 31 0.49 0.03 -7.40
C GLY A 31 0.50 1.54 -7.19
N MET A 32 -0.22 1.99 -6.15
CA MET A 32 -0.10 3.35 -5.61
C MET A 32 0.94 3.38 -4.47
N GLU A 33 1.86 4.33 -4.54
CA GLU A 33 2.84 4.56 -3.46
C GLU A 33 2.13 5.05 -2.19
N GLN A 34 2.55 4.54 -1.02
CA GLN A 34 2.04 4.98 0.28
C GLN A 34 3.20 5.30 1.22
N GLY A 35 3.03 6.33 2.05
CA GLY A 35 4.03 6.72 3.04
C GLY A 35 5.04 7.72 2.49
N LYS A 36 6.34 7.49 2.75
CA LYS A 36 7.42 8.41 2.36
C LYS A 36 8.18 7.87 1.16
N ASP A 37 8.14 8.61 0.05
CA ASP A 37 8.94 8.30 -1.13
C ASP A 37 10.44 8.51 -0.83
N ILE A 38 11.19 7.41 -0.81
CA ILE A 38 12.65 7.42 -0.64
C ILE A 38 13.31 7.63 -2.00
N TYR A 39 12.84 6.87 -2.99
CA TYR A 39 13.25 6.92 -4.39
C TYR A 39 12.16 7.59 -5.23
N GLN A 40 12.55 8.12 -6.40
CA GLN A 40 11.57 8.62 -7.36
C GLN A 40 11.37 7.52 -8.40
N ASN A 41 10.17 6.95 -8.43
CA ASN A 41 9.84 5.96 -9.43
C ASN A 41 9.88 6.55 -10.85
N ARG A 42 10.46 5.78 -11.78
CA ARG A 42 10.47 6.09 -13.19
C ARG A 42 9.02 6.07 -13.69
N ALA A 43 8.63 7.07 -14.48
CA ALA A 43 7.40 6.94 -15.25
C ALA A 43 7.55 5.81 -16.28
N LEU A 44 6.43 5.22 -16.72
CA LEU A 44 6.48 4.25 -17.82
C LEU A 44 7.24 4.87 -19.01
N PRO A 45 8.24 4.16 -19.59
CA PRO A 45 9.06 4.68 -20.69
C PRO A 45 8.31 4.72 -22.03
N ILE A 46 7.00 4.50 -22.00
CA ILE A 46 6.13 4.35 -23.16
C ILE A 46 4.81 5.10 -22.92
N PRO A 47 4.14 5.57 -23.99
CA PRO A 47 2.77 6.01 -23.88
C PRO A 47 1.88 4.89 -23.33
N VAL A 48 1.01 5.22 -22.39
CA VAL A 48 0.10 4.26 -21.72
C VAL A 48 -0.83 3.54 -22.71
N SER A 49 -1.20 4.20 -23.82
CA SER A 49 -1.98 3.62 -24.92
C SER A 49 -1.25 2.51 -25.70
N GLN A 50 0.06 2.33 -25.48
CA GLN A 50 0.85 1.26 -26.09
C GLN A 50 1.10 0.10 -25.13
N LEU A 51 0.46 0.06 -23.96
CA LEU A 51 0.42 -1.14 -23.12
C LEU A 51 -0.64 -2.10 -23.67
N ASP A 52 -0.25 -3.36 -23.87
CA ASP A 52 -1.15 -4.35 -24.48
C ASP A 52 -2.06 -5.00 -23.45
N CYS A 53 -1.55 -5.32 -22.25
CA CYS A 53 -2.35 -5.82 -21.13
C CYS A 53 -1.70 -5.54 -19.77
N LEU A 54 -2.50 -5.74 -18.72
CA LEU A 54 -2.08 -5.66 -17.32
C LEU A 54 -2.36 -7.01 -16.64
N VAL A 55 -1.47 -7.43 -15.75
CA VAL A 55 -1.64 -8.62 -14.90
C VAL A 55 -1.53 -8.18 -13.46
N LEU A 56 -2.54 -8.45 -12.64
CA LEU A 56 -2.51 -8.17 -11.20
C LEU A 56 -2.24 -9.45 -10.41
N THR A 57 -1.38 -9.33 -9.40
CA THR A 57 -1.11 -10.39 -8.42
C THR A 57 -2.22 -10.46 -7.37
N HIS A 58 -2.66 -9.31 -6.84
CA HIS A 58 -3.72 -9.22 -5.85
C HIS A 58 -4.31 -7.79 -5.74
N ALA A 59 -5.27 -7.60 -4.83
CA ALA A 59 -6.13 -6.42 -4.76
C ALA A 59 -5.65 -5.29 -3.84
N HIS A 60 -4.48 -5.41 -3.19
CA HIS A 60 -4.00 -4.29 -2.37
C HIS A 60 -3.68 -3.06 -3.23
N ILE A 61 -3.80 -1.88 -2.63
CA ILE A 61 -3.72 -0.58 -3.33
C ILE A 61 -2.30 -0.29 -3.80
N ASP A 62 -1.28 -0.80 -3.13
CA ASP A 62 0.12 -0.78 -3.54
C ASP A 62 0.48 -1.78 -4.64
N HIS A 63 -0.48 -2.57 -5.12
CA HIS A 63 -0.37 -3.41 -6.33
C HIS A 63 -1.41 -3.07 -7.42
N SER A 64 -2.54 -2.45 -7.07
CA SER A 64 -3.66 -2.21 -8.01
C SER A 64 -4.15 -0.76 -8.05
N GLY A 65 -3.73 0.07 -7.08
CA GLY A 65 -4.32 1.38 -6.84
C GLY A 65 -4.15 2.40 -7.96
N MET A 66 -3.18 2.23 -8.86
CA MET A 66 -2.96 3.15 -9.99
C MET A 66 -3.65 2.69 -11.28
N VAL A 67 -4.34 1.54 -11.27
CA VAL A 67 -5.07 1.03 -12.44
C VAL A 67 -6.09 2.05 -12.99
N PRO A 68 -6.93 2.72 -12.18
CA PRO A 68 -7.85 3.73 -12.70
C PRO A 68 -7.13 4.94 -13.33
N ALA A 69 -5.99 5.34 -12.76
CA ALA A 69 -5.17 6.41 -13.32
C ALA A 69 -4.58 6.01 -14.69
N LEU A 70 -4.17 4.75 -14.84
CA LEU A 70 -3.67 4.19 -16.09
C LEU A 70 -4.75 4.24 -17.19
N VAL A 71 -5.99 3.86 -16.85
CA VAL A 71 -7.14 3.91 -17.78
C VAL A 71 -7.48 5.34 -18.16
N LYS A 72 -7.51 6.26 -17.20
CA LYS A 72 -7.67 7.70 -17.45
C LYS A 72 -6.58 8.27 -18.39
N GLN A 73 -5.38 7.71 -18.35
CA GLN A 73 -4.25 8.09 -19.22
C GLN A 73 -4.29 7.44 -20.62
N GLY A 74 -5.30 6.62 -20.91
CA GLY A 74 -5.55 6.05 -22.24
C GLY A 74 -5.27 4.56 -22.38
N PHE A 75 -5.10 3.82 -21.28
CA PHE A 75 -5.03 2.36 -21.33
C PHE A 75 -6.42 1.76 -21.59
N SER A 76 -6.48 0.78 -22.49
CA SER A 76 -7.71 0.10 -22.89
C SER A 76 -7.56 -1.42 -23.06
N GLY A 77 -6.39 -1.97 -22.72
CA GLY A 77 -6.12 -3.41 -22.80
C GLY A 77 -6.82 -4.22 -21.69
N PRO A 78 -6.85 -5.55 -21.79
CA PRO A 78 -7.40 -6.40 -20.75
C PRO A 78 -6.56 -6.37 -19.47
N ILE A 79 -7.23 -6.51 -18.32
CA ILE A 79 -6.62 -6.60 -17.00
C ILE A 79 -6.87 -8.01 -16.46
N HIS A 80 -5.85 -8.85 -16.41
CA HIS A 80 -5.97 -10.20 -15.88
C HIS A 80 -5.78 -10.20 -14.35
N ALA A 81 -6.65 -10.94 -13.66
CA ALA A 81 -6.60 -11.15 -12.21
C ALA A 81 -7.34 -12.44 -11.86
N THR A 82 -7.15 -12.98 -10.65
CA THR A 82 -8.00 -14.05 -10.15
C THR A 82 -9.44 -13.55 -9.94
N PRO A 83 -10.47 -14.43 -9.98
CA PRO A 83 -11.85 -14.01 -9.74
C PRO A 83 -12.04 -13.27 -8.41
N ALA A 84 -11.40 -13.73 -7.33
CA ALA A 84 -11.48 -13.09 -6.03
C ALA A 84 -10.75 -11.73 -6.00
N THR A 85 -9.59 -11.61 -6.65
CA THR A 85 -8.91 -10.31 -6.80
C THR A 85 -9.79 -9.30 -7.53
N LEU A 86 -10.49 -9.70 -8.60
CA LEU A 86 -11.42 -8.81 -9.31
C LEU A 86 -12.52 -8.27 -8.39
N MET A 87 -13.17 -9.14 -7.61
CA MET A 87 -14.22 -8.74 -6.66
C MET A 87 -13.69 -7.75 -5.62
N LEU A 88 -12.49 -8.01 -5.08
CA LEU A 88 -11.86 -7.11 -4.12
C LEU A 88 -11.44 -5.78 -4.76
N CYS A 89 -10.94 -5.79 -6.00
CA CYS A 89 -10.62 -4.58 -6.76
C CYS A 89 -11.86 -3.70 -7.02
N ASP A 90 -13.03 -4.28 -7.30
CA ASP A 90 -14.28 -3.50 -7.45
C ASP A 90 -14.56 -2.66 -6.19
N ILE A 91 -14.36 -3.26 -5.02
CA ILE A 91 -14.58 -2.59 -3.74
C ILE A 91 -13.48 -1.57 -3.44
N MET A 92 -12.21 -1.99 -3.56
CA MET A 92 -11.04 -1.20 -3.17
C MET A 92 -10.79 0.01 -4.08
N LEU A 93 -10.92 -0.16 -5.39
CA LEU A 93 -10.63 0.93 -6.35
C LEU A 93 -11.69 2.03 -6.30
N ARG A 94 -12.96 1.67 -6.06
CA ARG A 94 -14.04 2.65 -5.86
C ARG A 94 -13.86 3.45 -4.58
N ASP A 95 -13.49 2.80 -3.48
CA ASP A 95 -13.24 3.47 -2.20
C ASP A 95 -12.03 4.40 -2.29
N SER A 96 -10.93 3.92 -2.89
CA SER A 96 -9.75 4.75 -3.15
C SER A 96 -10.11 5.96 -4.04
N ALA A 97 -10.91 5.77 -5.09
CA ALA A 97 -11.39 6.89 -5.92
C ALA A 97 -12.18 7.93 -5.12
N HIS A 98 -13.09 7.46 -4.26
CA HIS A 98 -13.87 8.33 -3.38
C HIS A 98 -12.97 9.14 -2.43
N ILE A 99 -11.98 8.49 -1.83
CA ILE A 99 -10.98 9.15 -0.97
C ILE A 99 -10.22 10.23 -1.76
N GLN A 100 -9.73 9.91 -2.96
CA GLN A 100 -9.00 10.83 -3.82
C GLN A 100 -9.83 12.06 -4.20
N GLU A 101 -11.11 11.88 -4.55
CA GLU A 101 -12.06 12.97 -4.83
C GLU A 101 -12.26 13.87 -3.60
N MET A 102 -12.51 13.28 -2.44
CA MET A 102 -12.69 14.02 -1.19
C MET A 102 -11.44 14.82 -0.78
N GLU A 103 -10.25 14.26 -0.95
CA GLU A 103 -8.99 14.95 -0.66
C GLU A 103 -8.78 16.13 -1.60
N ALA A 104 -9.01 15.95 -2.89
CA ALA A 104 -8.94 17.03 -3.87
C ALA A 104 -9.93 18.16 -3.55
N GLU A 105 -11.18 17.83 -3.20
CA GLU A 105 -12.17 18.83 -2.75
C GLU A 105 -11.71 19.60 -1.52
N TRP A 106 -11.18 18.91 -0.51
CA TRP A 106 -10.70 19.54 0.72
C TRP A 106 -9.53 20.49 0.44
N GLN A 107 -8.57 20.07 -0.39
CA GLN A 107 -7.46 20.90 -0.83
C GLN A 107 -7.96 22.11 -1.63
N ASN A 108 -8.95 21.93 -2.50
CA ASN A 108 -9.56 23.01 -3.29
C ASN A 108 -10.23 24.08 -2.44
N ARG A 109 -10.93 23.70 -1.36
CA ARG A 109 -11.50 24.66 -0.40
C ARG A 109 -10.43 25.55 0.23
N LYS A 110 -9.22 25.01 0.45
CA LYS A 110 -8.07 25.75 0.97
C LYS A 110 -7.37 26.58 -0.11
N ALA A 111 -7.21 26.01 -1.31
CA ALA A 111 -6.59 26.65 -2.48
C ALA A 111 -7.39 27.87 -2.96
N GLN A 112 -8.72 27.77 -3.01
CA GLN A 112 -9.61 28.90 -3.35
C GLN A 112 -9.41 30.09 -2.40
N ARG A 113 -9.26 29.84 -1.09
CA ARG A 113 -8.98 30.90 -0.10
C ARG A 113 -7.61 31.54 -0.31
N ALA A 114 -6.68 30.83 -0.94
CA ALA A 114 -5.31 31.28 -1.21
C ALA A 114 -5.09 31.74 -2.67
N GLY A 115 -6.13 31.77 -3.52
CA GLY A 115 -6.03 32.12 -4.94
C GLY A 115 -5.21 31.13 -5.78
N GLN A 116 -5.09 29.87 -5.35
CA GLN A 116 -4.31 28.83 -6.03
C GLN A 116 -5.17 28.01 -7.01
N PRO A 117 -4.58 27.44 -8.08
CA PRO A 117 -5.31 26.60 -9.02
C PRO A 117 -5.88 25.35 -8.34
N PRO A 118 -7.00 24.80 -8.87
CA PRO A 118 -7.61 23.62 -8.30
C PRO A 118 -6.70 22.39 -8.46
N VAL A 119 -6.58 21.63 -7.39
CA VAL A 119 -6.03 20.29 -7.36
C VAL A 119 -7.07 19.32 -7.89
N LEU A 120 -6.69 18.51 -8.87
CA LEU A 120 -7.51 17.43 -9.40
C LEU A 120 -7.18 16.13 -8.65
N PRO A 121 -8.17 15.25 -8.43
CA PRO A 121 -7.89 13.92 -7.89
C PRO A 121 -7.05 13.12 -8.91
N VAL A 122 -6.23 12.19 -8.41
CA VAL A 122 -5.43 11.30 -9.27
C VAL A 122 -6.36 10.61 -10.28
N TYR A 123 -7.49 10.08 -9.80
CA TYR A 123 -8.58 9.53 -10.59
C TYR A 123 -9.91 9.68 -9.83
N THR A 124 -11.01 9.54 -10.57
CA THR A 124 -12.40 9.68 -10.09
C THR A 124 -13.09 8.34 -9.94
N GLN A 125 -14.28 8.31 -9.33
CA GLN A 125 -15.08 7.09 -9.27
C GLN A 125 -15.44 6.57 -10.67
N GLN A 126 -15.68 7.47 -11.63
CA GLN A 126 -15.95 7.09 -13.01
C GLN A 126 -14.75 6.40 -13.66
N ASP A 127 -13.53 6.86 -13.36
CA ASP A 127 -12.30 6.23 -13.86
C ASP A 127 -12.14 4.81 -13.28
N ALA A 128 -12.47 4.61 -12.01
CA ALA A 128 -12.46 3.28 -11.39
C ALA A 128 -13.48 2.35 -12.06
N GLU A 129 -14.70 2.82 -12.33
CA GLU A 129 -15.72 2.07 -13.07
C GLU A 129 -15.27 1.69 -14.48
N ASN A 130 -14.63 2.62 -15.19
CA ASN A 130 -14.11 2.37 -16.53
C ASN A 130 -13.03 1.30 -16.50
N ALA A 131 -12.14 1.34 -15.49
CA ALA A 131 -11.10 0.34 -15.32
C ALA A 131 -11.67 -1.05 -15.03
N LEU A 132 -12.67 -1.15 -14.16
CA LEU A 132 -13.28 -2.43 -13.77
C LEU A 132 -13.92 -3.17 -14.96
N ARG A 133 -14.34 -2.46 -16.00
CA ARG A 133 -14.86 -3.05 -17.25
C ARG A 133 -13.81 -3.78 -18.09
N LEU A 134 -12.52 -3.51 -17.84
CA LEU A 134 -11.41 -4.13 -18.56
C LEU A 134 -10.92 -5.43 -17.88
N PHE A 135 -11.41 -5.74 -16.68
CA PHE A 135 -10.98 -6.92 -15.95
C PHE A 135 -11.46 -8.23 -16.59
N GLN A 136 -10.55 -9.20 -16.67
CA GLN A 136 -10.78 -10.55 -17.17
C GLN A 136 -10.34 -11.58 -16.14
N PRO A 137 -11.26 -12.37 -15.57
CA PRO A 137 -10.92 -13.36 -14.56
C PRO A 137 -10.13 -14.53 -15.17
N LEU A 138 -9.13 -15.01 -14.45
CA LEU A 138 -8.40 -16.24 -14.72
C LEU A 138 -8.24 -17.03 -13.41
N PRO A 139 -8.89 -18.20 -13.27
CA PRO A 139 -8.74 -19.07 -12.09
C PRO A 139 -7.30 -19.58 -11.91
N TYR A 140 -6.98 -19.99 -10.68
CA TYR A 140 -5.71 -20.65 -10.37
C TYR A 140 -5.48 -21.90 -11.22
N GLY A 141 -4.23 -22.11 -11.65
CA GLY A 141 -3.79 -23.27 -12.42
C GLY A 141 -4.23 -23.28 -13.90
N GLU A 142 -5.13 -22.40 -14.33
CA GLU A 142 -5.51 -22.29 -15.74
C GLU A 142 -4.41 -21.54 -16.52
N LYS A 143 -3.94 -22.16 -17.62
CA LYS A 143 -3.02 -21.52 -18.55
C LYS A 143 -3.80 -20.70 -19.58
N ARG A 144 -3.43 -19.43 -19.76
CA ARG A 144 -4.03 -18.57 -20.80
C ARG A 144 -2.97 -17.83 -21.57
N GLU A 145 -2.98 -17.96 -22.89
CA GLU A 145 -2.19 -17.08 -23.76
C GLU A 145 -2.84 -15.68 -23.76
N ILE A 146 -2.22 -14.73 -23.05
CA ILE A 146 -2.75 -13.37 -22.87
C ILE A 146 -2.30 -12.42 -24.00
N LEU A 147 -1.18 -12.74 -24.64
CA LEU A 147 -0.64 -12.12 -25.84
C LEU A 147 0.11 -13.19 -26.63
N PRO A 148 0.29 -13.04 -27.96
CA PRO A 148 1.08 -13.98 -28.75
C PRO A 148 2.47 -14.20 -28.15
N GLY A 149 2.77 -15.45 -27.77
CA GLY A 149 4.03 -15.83 -27.13
C GLY A 149 4.14 -15.49 -25.64
N CYS A 150 3.03 -15.17 -24.96
CA CYS A 150 2.99 -14.91 -23.52
C CYS A 150 1.84 -15.67 -22.86
N VAL A 151 2.16 -16.73 -22.12
CA VAL A 151 1.18 -17.56 -21.39
C VAL A 151 1.23 -17.23 -19.91
N LEU A 152 0.09 -16.84 -19.36
CA LEU A 152 -0.12 -16.53 -17.95
C LEU A 152 -0.64 -17.76 -17.20
N THR A 153 -0.18 -17.96 -15.96
CA THR A 153 -0.76 -18.87 -14.99
C THR A 153 -0.69 -18.26 -13.58
N TYR A 154 -1.79 -18.36 -12.84
CA TYR A 154 -1.86 -17.96 -11.43
C TYR A 154 -1.68 -19.16 -10.50
N THR A 155 -0.83 -19.01 -9.50
CA THR A 155 -0.64 -19.97 -8.40
C THR A 155 -0.96 -19.28 -7.09
N ASP A 156 -1.66 -19.95 -6.17
CA ASP A 156 -2.13 -19.35 -4.92
C ASP A 156 -0.95 -18.89 -4.05
N ALA A 157 -0.91 -17.59 -3.73
CA ALA A 157 0.16 -17.01 -2.93
C ALA A 157 -0.14 -17.02 -1.43
N GLY A 158 -1.35 -17.36 -0.99
CA GLY A 158 -1.71 -17.44 0.43
C GLY A 158 -1.61 -16.14 1.23
N HIS A 159 -1.52 -14.98 0.57
CA HIS A 159 -1.34 -13.66 1.21
C HIS A 159 -2.67 -12.95 1.50
N LEU A 160 -3.55 -12.96 0.50
CA LEU A 160 -4.89 -12.38 0.53
C LEU A 160 -5.83 -13.33 -0.22
N LEU A 161 -7.13 -13.22 0.05
CA LEU A 161 -8.14 -13.91 -0.76
C LEU A 161 -7.96 -13.56 -2.26
N GLY A 162 -7.66 -14.56 -3.09
CA GLY A 162 -7.39 -14.36 -4.51
C GLY A 162 -5.95 -13.96 -4.86
N SER A 163 -5.08 -13.74 -3.88
CA SER A 163 -3.67 -13.42 -4.15
C SER A 163 -2.95 -14.53 -4.91
N ALA A 164 -2.05 -14.14 -5.81
CA ALA A 164 -1.40 -15.09 -6.68
C ALA A 164 0.05 -14.71 -6.99
N SER A 165 0.90 -15.74 -7.03
CA SER A 165 2.14 -15.69 -7.79
C SER A 165 1.82 -15.86 -9.27
N VAL A 166 2.45 -15.03 -10.10
CA VAL A 166 2.24 -14.95 -11.55
C VAL A 166 3.39 -15.67 -12.25
N THR A 167 3.06 -16.66 -13.06
CA THR A 167 4.02 -17.28 -13.99
C THR A 167 3.73 -16.79 -15.41
N LEU A 168 4.74 -16.23 -16.07
CA LEU A 168 4.73 -15.89 -17.49
C LEU A 168 5.68 -16.81 -18.24
N GLU A 169 5.15 -17.69 -19.08
CA GLU A 169 5.94 -18.43 -20.07
C GLU A 169 6.04 -17.56 -21.34
N LEU A 170 7.26 -17.09 -21.63
CA LEU A 170 7.59 -16.17 -22.72
C LEU A 170 8.27 -16.93 -23.86
N TYR A 171 7.74 -16.80 -25.08
CA TYR A 171 8.21 -17.49 -26.28
C TYR A 171 8.59 -16.46 -27.35
N ASP A 172 9.85 -16.47 -27.80
CA ASP A 172 10.37 -15.62 -28.89
C ASP A 172 11.16 -16.49 -29.87
N GLY A 173 10.50 -16.93 -30.96
CA GLY A 173 11.02 -17.97 -31.83
C GLY A 173 11.25 -19.28 -31.05
N ASP A 174 12.47 -19.82 -31.12
CA ASP A 174 12.86 -21.05 -30.41
C ASP A 174 13.27 -20.81 -28.95
N ILE A 175 13.31 -19.55 -28.49
CA ILE A 175 13.71 -19.21 -27.13
C ILE A 175 12.47 -19.18 -26.23
N LYS A 176 12.45 -20.06 -25.23
CA LYS A 176 11.50 -20.04 -24.11
C LYS A 176 12.17 -19.51 -22.86
N LYS A 177 11.49 -18.62 -22.13
CA LYS A 177 11.85 -18.22 -20.76
C LYS A 177 10.64 -18.25 -19.85
N THR A 178 10.80 -18.78 -18.64
CA THR A 178 9.78 -18.74 -17.58
C THR A 178 10.14 -17.69 -16.55
N LEU A 179 9.32 -16.64 -16.44
CA LEU A 179 9.45 -15.56 -15.47
C LEU A 179 8.36 -15.67 -14.41
N VAL A 180 8.74 -15.76 -13.14
CA VAL A 180 7.79 -15.82 -12.02
C VAL A 180 7.87 -14.53 -11.22
N PHE A 181 6.72 -13.94 -10.93
CA PHE A 181 6.56 -12.89 -9.93
C PHE A 181 5.89 -13.49 -8.70
N SER A 182 6.48 -13.33 -7.52
CA SER A 182 5.89 -13.86 -6.29
C SER A 182 4.55 -13.20 -5.96
N GLY A 183 4.39 -11.92 -6.31
CA GLY A 183 3.45 -11.04 -5.61
C GLY A 183 3.87 -10.93 -4.14
N ASP A 184 2.90 -10.77 -3.26
CA ASP A 184 3.12 -10.90 -1.83
C ASP A 184 2.93 -12.37 -1.42
N ILE A 185 3.90 -12.92 -0.70
CA ILE A 185 3.91 -14.33 -0.30
C ILE A 185 3.26 -14.43 1.07
N GLY A 186 2.24 -15.28 1.17
CA GLY A 186 1.51 -15.57 2.40
C GLY A 186 2.35 -16.20 3.50
N ASN A 187 1.97 -15.93 4.74
CA ASN A 187 2.47 -16.71 5.87
C ASN A 187 1.69 -18.05 5.97
N LEU A 188 2.21 -19.00 6.74
CA LEU A 188 1.56 -20.31 6.91
C LEU A 188 0.41 -20.25 7.91
N SER A 189 -0.55 -21.14 7.69
CA SER A 189 -1.68 -21.49 8.55
C SER A 189 -2.48 -20.26 9.00
N GLN A 190 -2.69 -19.33 8.07
CA GLN A 190 -3.59 -18.20 8.22
C GLN A 190 -5.03 -18.70 8.35
N PRO A 191 -5.89 -18.06 9.16
CA PRO A 191 -7.31 -18.40 9.11
C PRO A 191 -7.89 -17.96 7.75
N ILE A 192 -8.91 -18.67 7.28
CA ILE A 192 -9.71 -18.38 6.09
C ILE A 192 -9.03 -18.77 4.79
N ILE A 193 -7.78 -18.34 4.57
CA ILE A 193 -7.05 -18.54 3.31
C ILE A 193 -6.09 -19.73 3.38
N LYS A 194 -5.79 -20.32 2.22
CA LYS A 194 -4.85 -21.44 2.13
C LYS A 194 -3.41 -20.99 2.33
N ASP A 195 -2.57 -21.93 2.70
CA ASP A 195 -1.12 -21.76 2.65
C ASP A 195 -0.64 -21.47 1.21
N PRO A 196 0.44 -20.68 1.04
CA PRO A 196 1.06 -20.47 -0.26
C PRO A 196 1.41 -21.79 -0.94
N GLN A 197 1.09 -21.89 -2.22
CA GLN A 197 1.55 -23.00 -3.05
C GLN A 197 2.96 -22.72 -3.57
N TYR A 198 3.85 -23.71 -3.45
CA TYR A 198 5.22 -23.59 -3.93
C TYR A 198 5.33 -23.90 -5.41
N LEU A 199 6.09 -23.07 -6.12
CA LEU A 199 6.46 -23.29 -7.53
C LEU A 199 7.80 -24.03 -7.61
N SER A 200 7.98 -24.84 -8.65
CA SER A 200 9.15 -25.71 -8.79
C SER A 200 10.11 -25.31 -9.90
N GLU A 201 9.69 -24.52 -10.88
CA GLU A 201 10.48 -24.21 -12.08
C GLU A 201 10.34 -22.75 -12.50
N ALA A 202 11.46 -22.07 -12.73
CA ALA A 202 11.55 -20.76 -13.35
C ALA A 202 12.97 -20.50 -13.85
N ASP A 203 13.11 -19.71 -14.93
CA ASP A 203 14.41 -19.16 -15.31
C ASP A 203 14.73 -17.91 -14.49
N PHE A 204 13.72 -17.08 -14.24
CA PHE A 204 13.85 -15.80 -13.54
C PHE A 204 12.74 -15.66 -12.50
N VAL A 205 13.09 -15.13 -11.33
CA VAL A 205 12.13 -14.88 -10.25
C VAL A 205 12.22 -13.42 -9.81
N VAL A 206 11.09 -12.74 -9.70
CA VAL A 206 10.94 -11.44 -9.02
C VAL A 206 10.22 -11.71 -7.70
N MET A 207 10.89 -11.47 -6.58
CA MET A 207 10.45 -11.91 -5.26
C MET A 207 10.34 -10.74 -4.28
N GLU A 208 9.27 -10.70 -3.49
CA GLU A 208 9.14 -9.76 -2.38
C GLU A 208 10.17 -9.99 -1.27
N SER A 209 10.39 -8.97 -0.43
CA SER A 209 11.36 -9.03 0.66
C SER A 209 10.90 -8.28 1.91
N THR A 210 9.59 -8.16 2.12
CA THR A 210 9.00 -7.31 3.18
C THR A 210 9.55 -7.65 4.57
N TYR A 211 9.78 -8.94 4.83
CA TYR A 211 10.34 -9.48 6.09
C TYR A 211 11.63 -10.27 5.86
N GLY A 212 12.41 -9.90 4.84
CA GLY A 212 13.68 -10.57 4.51
C GLY A 212 14.75 -10.52 5.62
N ASP A 213 14.56 -9.73 6.68
CA ASP A 213 15.48 -9.49 7.80
C ASP A 213 15.08 -10.13 9.14
N ARG A 214 13.88 -10.71 9.25
CA ARG A 214 13.34 -11.16 10.54
C ARG A 214 12.41 -12.35 10.44
N SER A 215 12.41 -13.16 11.50
CA SER A 215 11.39 -14.19 11.73
C SER A 215 10.22 -13.65 12.55
N HIS A 216 9.04 -14.22 12.36
CA HIS A 216 7.88 -13.97 13.23
C HIS A 216 7.98 -14.70 14.57
N GLY A 217 8.95 -15.61 14.75
CA GLY A 217 9.10 -16.42 15.96
C GLY A 217 8.09 -17.58 16.02
N GLU A 218 7.99 -18.23 17.18
CA GLU A 218 6.96 -19.25 17.41
C GLU A 218 5.58 -18.62 17.31
N ARG A 219 4.67 -19.30 16.60
CA ARG A 219 3.26 -18.92 16.49
C ARG A 219 2.62 -18.88 17.88
N PRO A 220 2.29 -17.70 18.44
CA PRO A 220 1.58 -17.64 19.70
C PRO A 220 0.13 -18.13 19.53
N ASP A 221 -0.49 -18.51 20.65
CA ASP A 221 -1.93 -18.77 20.69
C ASP A 221 -2.69 -17.44 20.55
N TYR A 222 -2.98 -17.08 19.30
CA TYR A 222 -3.65 -15.84 18.95
C TYR A 222 -5.03 -15.71 19.58
N ILE A 223 -5.73 -16.83 19.70
CA ILE A 223 -7.08 -16.89 20.25
C ILE A 223 -7.01 -16.60 21.74
N GLN A 224 -6.06 -17.22 22.45
CA GLN A 224 -5.89 -16.98 23.88
C GLN A 224 -5.38 -15.55 24.16
N ASP A 225 -4.40 -15.03 23.41
CA ASP A 225 -3.90 -13.66 23.63
C ASP A 225 -4.98 -12.60 23.36
N LEU A 226 -5.81 -12.80 22.33
CA LEU A 226 -6.96 -11.96 22.07
C LEU A 226 -8.01 -12.11 23.20
N ALA A 227 -8.34 -13.33 23.61
CA ALA A 227 -9.28 -13.57 24.71
C ALA A 227 -8.82 -12.91 26.02
N ASP A 228 -7.55 -13.02 26.37
CA ASP A 228 -6.95 -12.39 27.56
C ASP A 228 -7.00 -10.86 27.45
N THR A 229 -6.73 -10.32 26.26
CA THR A 229 -6.86 -8.88 26.00
C THR A 229 -8.30 -8.41 26.21
N LEU A 230 -9.28 -9.15 25.68
CA LEU A 230 -10.71 -8.84 25.85
C LEU A 230 -11.10 -8.93 27.33
N GLN A 231 -10.82 -10.04 27.99
CA GLN A 231 -11.13 -10.30 29.40
C GLN A 231 -10.59 -9.18 30.30
N THR A 232 -9.28 -8.93 30.24
CA THR A 232 -8.64 -7.94 31.12
C THR A 232 -9.12 -6.52 30.84
N THR A 233 -9.51 -6.19 29.61
CA THR A 233 -10.06 -4.87 29.28
C THR A 233 -11.49 -4.71 29.76
N PHE A 234 -12.33 -5.74 29.57
CA PHE A 234 -13.73 -5.72 29.95
C PHE A 234 -13.92 -5.75 31.47
N ASP A 235 -13.06 -6.46 32.21
CA ASP A 235 -13.05 -6.45 33.68
C ASP A 235 -12.77 -5.06 34.26
N ARG A 236 -12.10 -4.18 33.50
CA ARG A 236 -11.88 -2.77 33.85
C ARG A 236 -13.02 -1.85 33.39
N GLY A 237 -14.02 -2.36 32.67
CA GLY A 237 -15.10 -1.59 32.08
C GLY A 237 -14.72 -0.83 30.80
N GLY A 238 -13.60 -1.19 30.17
CA GLY A 238 -13.07 -0.51 28.98
C GLY A 238 -13.50 -1.12 27.66
N ASN A 239 -13.26 -0.37 26.58
CA ASN A 239 -13.47 -0.86 25.21
C ASN A 239 -12.15 -1.36 24.61
N VAL A 240 -12.24 -2.35 23.72
CA VAL A 240 -11.12 -2.77 22.88
C VAL A 240 -11.28 -2.18 21.49
N VAL A 241 -10.45 -1.20 21.15
CA VAL A 241 -10.44 -0.54 19.84
C VAL A 241 -9.37 -1.19 18.96
N ILE A 242 -9.78 -1.71 17.80
CA ILE A 242 -8.94 -2.44 16.86
C ILE A 242 -8.84 -1.68 15.53
N PRO A 243 -7.78 -0.85 15.33
CA PRO A 243 -7.41 -0.38 14.00
C PRO A 243 -7.09 -1.56 13.09
N SER A 244 -7.84 -1.74 12.00
CA SER A 244 -7.65 -2.87 11.09
C SER A 244 -7.74 -2.48 9.61
N PHE A 245 -7.02 -3.19 8.75
CA PHE A 245 -7.20 -3.08 7.30
C PHE A 245 -8.55 -3.68 6.90
N ALA A 246 -9.20 -3.04 5.93
CA ALA A 246 -10.57 -3.39 5.57
C ALA A 246 -10.70 -4.78 4.92
N VAL A 247 -9.64 -5.22 4.22
CA VAL A 247 -9.56 -6.52 3.56
C VAL A 247 -8.44 -7.35 4.19
N GLY A 248 -8.69 -8.65 4.38
CA GLY A 248 -7.80 -9.56 5.08
C GLY A 248 -7.96 -9.43 6.60
N ARG A 249 -7.30 -8.43 7.19
CA ARG A 249 -7.12 -8.37 8.65
C ARG A 249 -8.42 -8.27 9.45
N SER A 250 -9.39 -7.49 8.96
CA SER A 250 -10.68 -7.40 9.63
C SER A 250 -11.41 -8.74 9.65
N GLN A 251 -11.31 -9.53 8.58
CA GLN A 251 -11.96 -10.84 8.47
C GLN A 251 -11.27 -11.87 9.38
N GLU A 252 -9.94 -11.87 9.47
CA GLU A 252 -9.20 -12.72 10.42
C GLU A 252 -9.58 -12.43 11.88
N VAL A 253 -9.69 -11.16 12.26
CA VAL A 253 -10.12 -10.77 13.61
C VAL A 253 -11.55 -11.24 13.89
N LEU A 254 -12.46 -11.13 12.92
CA LEU A 254 -13.83 -11.66 13.05
C LEU A 254 -13.84 -13.19 13.22
N TYR A 255 -12.97 -13.90 12.50
CA TYR A 255 -12.82 -15.35 12.66
C TYR A 255 -12.40 -15.71 14.09
N PHE A 256 -11.40 -15.03 14.66
CA PHE A 256 -10.97 -15.28 16.04
C PHE A 256 -12.04 -14.89 17.06
N LEU A 257 -12.76 -13.78 16.86
CA LEU A 257 -13.84 -13.38 17.76
C LEU A 257 -15.00 -14.38 17.75
N ARG A 258 -15.32 -14.98 16.60
CA ARG A 258 -16.28 -16.10 16.51
C ARG A 258 -15.81 -17.27 17.37
N GLU A 259 -14.57 -17.72 17.19
CA GLU A 259 -13.98 -18.82 17.96
C GLU A 259 -14.07 -18.56 19.48
N ILE A 260 -13.68 -17.35 19.91
CA ILE A 260 -13.67 -16.92 21.30
C ILE A 260 -15.08 -16.98 21.90
N LYS A 261 -16.09 -16.51 21.16
CA LYS A 261 -17.49 -16.54 21.60
C LYS A 261 -18.04 -17.96 21.66
N GLU A 262 -17.77 -18.78 20.64
CA GLU A 262 -18.24 -20.17 20.57
C GLU A 262 -17.64 -21.05 21.67
N LYS A 263 -16.35 -20.87 21.96
CA LYS A 263 -15.65 -21.56 23.05
C LYS A 263 -15.92 -20.92 24.43
N GLY A 264 -16.61 -19.76 24.47
CA GLY A 264 -16.90 -19.00 25.68
C GLY A 264 -15.64 -18.63 26.47
N LEU A 265 -14.57 -18.19 25.80
CA LEU A 265 -13.27 -17.95 26.44
C LEU A 265 -13.24 -16.69 27.32
N VAL A 266 -14.11 -15.71 27.02
CA VAL A 266 -14.31 -14.53 27.86
C VAL A 266 -15.43 -14.82 28.85
N LYS A 267 -15.16 -14.69 30.15
CA LYS A 267 -16.09 -14.99 31.25
C LYS A 267 -16.62 -13.72 31.90
N GLY A 268 -17.90 -13.73 32.28
CA GLY A 268 -18.55 -12.61 32.97
C GLY A 268 -18.98 -11.45 32.06
N HIS A 269 -18.69 -11.54 30.76
CA HIS A 269 -19.04 -10.55 29.73
C HIS A 269 -19.72 -11.22 28.53
N ASP A 270 -20.55 -12.24 28.77
CA ASP A 270 -21.26 -12.96 27.72
C ASP A 270 -22.10 -12.00 26.86
N GLY A 271 -22.14 -12.24 25.55
CA GLY A 271 -22.88 -11.38 24.63
C GLY A 271 -22.27 -9.99 24.41
N PHE A 272 -20.98 -9.78 24.71
CA PHE A 272 -20.32 -8.50 24.46
C PHE A 272 -20.46 -8.08 22.97
N PRO A 273 -20.84 -6.83 22.67
CA PRO A 273 -21.02 -6.38 21.30
C PRO A 273 -19.68 -6.20 20.58
N VAL A 274 -19.66 -6.58 19.29
CA VAL A 274 -18.55 -6.31 18.37
C VAL A 274 -19.06 -5.38 17.28
N TYR A 275 -18.57 -4.15 17.25
CA TYR A 275 -18.92 -3.17 16.23
C TYR A 275 -17.94 -3.23 15.07
N MET A 276 -18.45 -3.41 13.86
CA MET A 276 -17.71 -3.26 12.62
C MET A 276 -18.05 -1.90 12.00
N ASP A 277 -17.21 -0.91 12.24
CA ASP A 277 -17.43 0.48 11.82
C ASP A 277 -16.49 0.89 10.68
N SER A 278 -16.65 0.21 9.55
CA SER A 278 -15.93 0.49 8.32
C SER A 278 -16.77 0.03 7.13
N PRO A 279 -17.41 0.94 6.37
CA PRO A 279 -18.20 0.58 5.20
C PRO A 279 -17.42 -0.27 4.19
N LEU A 280 -16.13 0.04 4.02
CA LEU A 280 -15.24 -0.73 3.16
C LEU A 280 -15.05 -2.16 3.67
N ALA A 281 -14.78 -2.32 4.97
CA ALA A 281 -14.55 -3.63 5.55
C ALA A 281 -15.84 -4.48 5.54
N ILE A 282 -17.01 -3.85 5.71
CA ILE A 282 -18.31 -4.52 5.61
C ILE A 282 -18.52 -5.07 4.19
N LYS A 283 -18.28 -4.25 3.16
CA LYS A 283 -18.34 -4.70 1.76
C LYS A 283 -17.35 -5.83 1.48
N ALA A 284 -16.12 -5.72 1.99
CA ALA A 284 -15.11 -6.76 1.83
C ALA A 284 -15.54 -8.08 2.50
N THR A 285 -16.09 -8.03 3.72
CA THR A 285 -16.65 -9.19 4.41
C THR A 285 -17.79 -9.84 3.62
N GLN A 286 -18.64 -9.04 2.96
CA GLN A 286 -19.66 -9.57 2.05
C GLN A 286 -19.04 -10.28 0.85
N ALA A 287 -17.99 -9.73 0.24
CA ALA A 287 -17.30 -10.39 -0.87
C ALA A 287 -16.71 -11.76 -0.47
N PHE A 288 -16.24 -11.91 0.77
CA PHE A 288 -15.80 -13.22 1.29
C PHE A 288 -16.96 -14.23 1.36
N MET A 289 -18.22 -13.81 1.41
CA MET A 289 -19.37 -14.73 1.40
C MET A 289 -19.79 -15.16 -0.01
N ASP A 290 -19.39 -14.40 -1.04
CA ASP A 290 -19.85 -14.59 -2.42
C ASP A 290 -18.81 -15.28 -3.33
N VAL A 291 -17.58 -15.49 -2.84
CA VAL A 291 -16.54 -16.21 -3.58
C VAL A 291 -16.73 -17.73 -3.55
N ASP A 292 -16.13 -18.41 -4.54
CA ASP A 292 -16.10 -19.86 -4.61
C ASP A 292 -15.44 -20.47 -3.35
N PRO A 293 -16.16 -21.30 -2.56
CA PRO A 293 -15.62 -21.87 -1.33
C PRO A 293 -14.32 -22.67 -1.49
N ARG A 294 -13.98 -23.10 -2.71
CA ARG A 294 -12.72 -23.80 -3.01
C ARG A 294 -11.47 -22.94 -2.78
N VAL A 295 -11.60 -21.61 -2.67
CA VAL A 295 -10.46 -20.72 -2.38
C VAL A 295 -10.10 -20.68 -0.89
N PHE A 296 -10.99 -21.15 -0.01
CA PHE A 296 -10.74 -21.17 1.43
C PHE A 296 -9.93 -22.39 1.87
N ASP A 297 -9.31 -22.26 3.06
CA ASP A 297 -8.68 -23.36 3.77
C ASP A 297 -9.68 -24.48 4.15
N GLU A 298 -9.16 -25.62 4.60
CA GLU A 298 -9.98 -26.77 4.93
C GLU A 298 -10.91 -26.54 6.13
N GLU A 299 -10.43 -25.83 7.15
CA GLU A 299 -11.20 -25.52 8.38
C GLU A 299 -12.41 -24.64 8.07
N THR A 300 -12.22 -23.58 7.30
CA THR A 300 -13.25 -22.63 6.87
C THR A 300 -14.24 -23.32 5.96
N ARG A 301 -13.78 -24.17 5.04
CA ARG A 301 -14.68 -25.00 4.21
C ARG A 301 -15.53 -25.94 5.05
N ALA A 302 -14.95 -26.55 6.09
CA ALA A 302 -15.70 -27.42 7.00
C ALA A 302 -16.80 -26.64 7.74
N LEU A 303 -16.53 -25.40 8.18
CA LEU A 303 -17.54 -24.52 8.80
C LEU A 303 -18.66 -24.17 7.81
N LEU A 304 -18.31 -23.76 6.59
CA LEU A 304 -19.30 -23.42 5.55
C LEU A 304 -20.18 -24.62 5.20
N ASN A 305 -19.61 -25.83 5.11
CA ASN A 305 -20.36 -27.07 4.86
C ASN A 305 -21.34 -27.43 6.00
N GLN A 306 -21.09 -26.94 7.23
CA GLN A 306 -22.00 -27.08 8.37
C GLN A 306 -23.10 -25.99 8.38
N GLY A 307 -23.14 -25.10 7.37
CA GLY A 307 -24.04 -23.95 7.35
C GLY A 307 -23.65 -22.85 8.35
N ARG A 308 -22.40 -22.85 8.83
CA ARG A 308 -21.88 -21.87 9.79
C ARG A 308 -21.05 -20.82 9.06
N ASN A 309 -21.32 -19.55 9.36
CA ASN A 309 -20.55 -18.46 8.78
C ASN A 309 -19.22 -18.29 9.54
N PRO A 310 -18.06 -18.30 8.87
CA PRO A 310 -16.76 -18.25 9.54
C PRO A 310 -16.45 -16.89 10.17
N ILE A 311 -17.10 -15.82 9.73
CA ILE A 311 -16.77 -14.43 10.09
C ILE A 311 -17.99 -13.63 10.57
N SER A 312 -19.06 -14.33 10.98
CA SER A 312 -20.28 -13.74 11.53
C SER A 312 -20.75 -14.48 12.78
N PHE A 313 -21.37 -13.76 13.70
CA PHE A 313 -21.89 -14.25 14.97
C PHE A 313 -22.98 -13.29 15.50
N PRO A 314 -23.88 -13.73 16.41
CA PRO A 314 -25.06 -12.96 16.81
C PRO A 314 -24.80 -11.53 17.31
N ASP A 315 -23.69 -11.30 18.02
CA ASP A 315 -23.36 -9.98 18.59
C ASP A 315 -22.50 -9.10 17.66
N LEU A 316 -22.35 -9.47 16.38
CA LEU A 316 -21.68 -8.64 15.37
C LEU A 316 -22.63 -7.55 14.87
N ILE A 317 -22.28 -6.29 15.12
CA ILE A 317 -23.07 -5.12 14.76
C ILE A 317 -22.37 -4.36 13.64
N ILE A 318 -23.03 -4.27 12.49
CA ILE A 318 -22.54 -3.60 11.28
C ILE A 318 -22.96 -2.12 11.32
N CYS A 319 -22.00 -1.20 11.20
CA CYS A 319 -22.27 0.25 11.20
C CYS A 319 -21.95 0.87 9.84
N LEU A 320 -22.99 1.25 9.09
CA LEU A 320 -22.86 1.81 7.74
C LEU A 320 -22.79 3.33 7.75
N THR A 321 -23.51 3.97 8.65
CA THR A 321 -23.68 5.42 8.69
C THR A 321 -22.80 6.11 9.73
N ALA A 322 -22.54 7.40 9.50
CA ALA A 322 -21.81 8.22 10.48
C ALA A 322 -22.59 8.39 11.79
N GLU A 323 -23.93 8.30 11.76
CA GLU A 323 -24.74 8.42 12.97
C GLU A 323 -24.65 7.15 13.82
N GLU A 324 -24.77 5.97 13.22
CA GLU A 324 -24.52 4.69 13.90
C GLU A 324 -23.13 4.65 14.55
N SER A 325 -22.10 5.09 13.80
CA SER A 325 -20.72 5.20 14.31
C SER A 325 -20.62 6.09 15.56
N LYS A 326 -21.32 7.24 15.58
CA LYS A 326 -21.35 8.11 16.76
C LYS A 326 -22.06 7.44 17.94
N GLN A 327 -23.15 6.71 17.68
CA GLN A 327 -23.93 6.05 18.72
C GLN A 327 -23.11 5.02 19.52
N ILE A 328 -22.09 4.41 18.91
CA ILE A 328 -21.14 3.51 19.60
C ILE A 328 -20.50 4.21 20.82
N ASN A 329 -20.20 5.50 20.74
CA ASN A 329 -19.54 6.23 21.83
C ASN A 329 -20.44 6.42 23.06
N PHE A 330 -21.75 6.19 22.93
CA PHE A 330 -22.71 6.29 24.03
C PHE A 330 -23.06 4.93 24.66
N ASP A 331 -22.62 3.81 24.06
CA ASP A 331 -22.76 2.50 24.69
C ASP A 331 -21.78 2.39 25.88
N LYS A 332 -22.35 2.10 27.05
CA LYS A 332 -21.59 1.96 28.30
C LYS A 332 -21.12 0.53 28.54
N ARG A 333 -21.61 -0.44 27.76
CA ARG A 333 -21.17 -1.83 27.85
C ARG A 333 -19.76 -1.93 27.26
N PRO A 334 -18.84 -2.68 27.91
CA PRO A 334 -17.56 -3.03 27.29
C PRO A 334 -17.79 -3.67 25.92
N CYS A 335 -17.11 -3.14 24.90
CA CYS A 335 -17.30 -3.59 23.53
C CYS A 335 -15.98 -3.69 22.76
N VAL A 336 -16.02 -4.41 21.64
CA VAL A 336 -14.97 -4.39 20.62
C VAL A 336 -15.39 -3.44 19.50
N ILE A 337 -14.47 -2.58 19.04
CA ILE A 337 -14.70 -1.68 17.92
C ILE A 337 -13.62 -1.93 16.86
N ILE A 338 -14.00 -2.51 15.73
CA ILE A 338 -13.13 -2.74 14.57
C ILE A 338 -13.39 -1.64 13.55
N SER A 339 -12.37 -0.87 13.18
CA SER A 339 -12.51 0.21 12.21
C SER A 339 -11.23 0.43 11.40
N ALA A 340 -11.40 0.84 10.15
CA ALA A 340 -10.32 1.22 9.26
C ALA A 340 -9.94 2.70 9.47
N SER A 341 -8.69 3.11 9.20
CA SER A 341 -7.57 2.35 8.61
C SER A 341 -6.67 1.62 9.63
N GLY A 342 -6.01 0.54 9.20
CA GLY A 342 -5.15 -0.32 10.05
C GLY A 342 -3.95 0.36 10.69
N MET A 343 -3.46 1.46 10.11
CA MET A 343 -2.36 2.28 10.66
C MET A 343 -2.84 3.57 11.36
N ALA A 344 -4.16 3.72 11.54
CA ALA A 344 -4.81 4.85 12.20
C ALA A 344 -4.59 6.25 11.55
N GLU A 345 -4.21 6.32 10.27
CA GLU A 345 -3.93 7.59 9.57
C GLU A 345 -5.20 8.32 9.11
N ALA A 346 -6.22 7.56 8.77
CA ALA A 346 -7.48 8.05 8.22
C ALA A 346 -8.67 7.17 8.63
N GLY A 347 -9.88 7.67 8.35
CA GLY A 347 -11.13 6.95 8.58
C GLY A 347 -11.73 7.13 9.97
N ARG A 348 -12.80 6.37 10.23
CA ARG A 348 -13.60 6.44 11.46
C ARG A 348 -12.79 6.01 12.70
N ILE A 349 -11.75 5.19 12.52
CA ILE A 349 -10.85 4.79 13.61
C ILE A 349 -10.27 5.99 14.38
N ARG A 350 -9.99 7.11 13.70
CA ARG A 350 -9.47 8.32 14.37
C ARG A 350 -10.47 8.92 15.36
N HIS A 351 -11.76 8.83 15.06
CA HIS A 351 -12.81 9.25 15.98
C HIS A 351 -12.90 8.31 17.18
N HIS A 352 -12.82 6.99 16.97
CA HIS A 352 -12.79 6.02 18.07
C HIS A 352 -11.57 6.18 18.97
N LEU A 353 -10.39 6.44 18.38
CA LEU A 353 -9.17 6.76 19.12
C LEU A 353 -9.33 8.05 19.93
N LYS A 354 -9.95 9.10 19.37
CA LYS A 354 -10.23 10.34 20.11
C LYS A 354 -11.05 10.08 21.39
N HIS A 355 -12.04 9.18 21.33
CA HIS A 355 -12.93 8.89 22.47
C HIS A 355 -12.36 7.86 23.45
N ASN A 356 -11.40 7.03 23.04
CA ASN A 356 -10.90 5.93 23.87
C ASN A 356 -9.46 6.11 24.36
N LEU A 357 -8.59 6.86 23.67
CA LEU A 357 -7.16 6.96 24.04
C LEU A 357 -6.93 7.53 25.45
N TRP A 358 -7.78 8.44 25.90
CA TRP A 358 -7.65 9.08 27.21
C TRP A 358 -8.26 8.27 28.36
N ARG A 359 -8.91 7.14 28.06
CA ARG A 359 -9.57 6.26 29.03
C ARG A 359 -8.60 5.16 29.49
N PRO A 360 -8.14 5.15 30.75
CA PRO A 360 -7.18 4.16 31.24
C PRO A 360 -7.73 2.72 31.28
N GLU A 361 -9.05 2.55 31.33
CA GLU A 361 -9.69 1.25 31.29
C GLU A 361 -9.68 0.60 29.90
N SER A 362 -9.61 1.40 28.84
CA SER A 362 -9.67 0.95 27.44
C SER A 362 -8.33 0.42 26.93
N THR A 363 -8.40 -0.39 25.89
CA THR A 363 -7.23 -0.93 25.18
C THR A 363 -7.33 -0.59 23.70
N VAL A 364 -6.24 -0.09 23.11
CA VAL A 364 -6.06 -0.04 21.66
C VAL A 364 -5.19 -1.23 21.27
N LEU A 365 -5.74 -2.11 20.45
CA LEU A 365 -5.09 -3.34 20.01
C LEU A 365 -4.75 -3.24 18.52
N PHE A 366 -3.47 -3.09 18.20
CA PHE A 366 -2.99 -3.16 16.82
C PHE A 366 -2.87 -4.63 16.38
N VAL A 367 -3.35 -4.92 15.18
CA VAL A 367 -3.40 -6.27 14.60
C VAL A 367 -2.64 -6.39 13.28
N GLY A 368 -1.83 -5.40 12.91
CA GLY A 368 -1.03 -5.40 11.69
C GLY A 368 0.19 -4.49 11.80
N TYR A 369 1.08 -4.55 10.81
CA TYR A 369 2.31 -3.75 10.78
C TYR A 369 2.02 -2.24 10.82
N GLN A 370 2.89 -1.49 11.51
CA GLN A 370 2.78 -0.05 11.70
C GLN A 370 4.00 0.65 11.11
N SER A 371 3.84 1.23 9.91
CA SER A 371 4.91 1.91 9.19
C SER A 371 5.42 3.16 9.91
N VAL A 372 6.72 3.41 9.82
CA VAL A 372 7.37 4.56 10.46
C VAL A 372 6.78 5.88 9.96
N GLY A 373 6.29 6.69 10.90
CA GLY A 373 5.71 8.00 10.63
C GLY A 373 4.19 8.04 10.73
N THR A 374 3.52 6.90 10.84
CA THR A 374 2.07 6.83 11.07
C THR A 374 1.70 7.08 12.54
N LEU A 375 0.46 7.48 12.79
CA LEU A 375 -0.13 7.61 14.11
C LEU A 375 -0.11 6.27 14.86
N GLY A 376 -0.44 5.18 14.17
CA GLY A 376 -0.40 3.84 14.75
C GLY A 376 0.98 3.47 15.27
N ARG A 377 2.04 3.79 14.49
CA ARG A 377 3.43 3.61 14.94
C ARG A 377 3.80 4.47 16.14
N GLN A 378 3.39 5.74 16.16
CA GLN A 378 3.63 6.62 17.32
C GLN A 378 3.01 6.07 18.61
N LEU A 379 1.77 5.56 18.52
CA LEU A 379 1.08 4.94 19.66
C LEU A 379 1.80 3.67 20.11
N TYR A 380 2.17 2.81 19.17
CA TYR A 380 2.93 1.59 19.43
C TYR A 380 4.29 1.86 20.12
N ASP A 381 5.03 2.87 19.65
CA ASP A 381 6.32 3.29 20.22
C ASP A 381 6.18 3.96 21.60
N GLY A 382 4.96 4.09 22.14
CA GLY A 382 4.70 4.52 23.52
C GLY A 382 4.49 6.03 23.70
N ALA A 383 4.06 6.74 22.66
CA ALA A 383 3.72 8.16 22.75
C ALA A 383 2.73 8.44 23.89
N LYS A 384 3.04 9.43 24.73
CA LYS A 384 2.18 9.84 25.87
C LYS A 384 1.05 10.78 25.47
N SER A 385 1.18 11.41 24.31
CA SER A 385 0.15 12.27 23.71
C SER A 385 0.28 12.26 22.21
N VAL A 386 -0.84 12.36 21.50
CA VAL A 386 -0.90 12.44 20.04
C VAL A 386 -1.84 13.56 19.61
N ARG A 387 -1.69 14.05 18.37
CA ARG A 387 -2.55 15.10 17.83
C ARG A 387 -3.63 14.49 16.93
N LEU A 388 -4.89 14.65 17.31
CA LEU A 388 -6.06 14.19 16.56
C LEU A 388 -7.01 15.37 16.34
N PHE A 389 -7.41 15.62 15.08
CA PHE A 389 -8.33 16.72 14.73
C PHE A 389 -7.90 18.10 15.29
N ASN A 390 -6.59 18.38 15.23
CA ASN A 390 -5.94 19.58 15.80
C ASN A 390 -5.94 19.69 17.32
N GLU A 391 -6.48 18.71 18.05
CA GLU A 391 -6.45 18.63 19.51
C GLU A 391 -5.36 17.68 20.00
N THR A 392 -4.78 17.96 21.17
CA THR A 392 -3.83 17.06 21.83
C THR A 392 -4.60 16.10 22.72
N VAL A 393 -4.49 14.80 22.45
CA VAL A 393 -5.14 13.74 23.21
C VAL A 393 -4.08 13.01 24.05
N SER A 394 -4.33 12.88 25.35
CA SER A 394 -3.48 12.10 26.25
C SER A 394 -3.68 10.60 26.00
N VAL A 395 -2.58 9.85 25.95
CA VAL A 395 -2.61 8.39 25.80
C VAL A 395 -2.53 7.75 27.18
N LYS A 396 -3.68 7.33 27.70
CA LYS A 396 -3.84 6.59 28.96
C LYS A 396 -4.33 5.15 28.75
N ALA A 397 -5.00 4.89 27.64
CA ALA A 397 -5.40 3.55 27.23
C ALA A 397 -4.19 2.62 27.11
N GLN A 398 -4.40 1.34 27.38
CA GLN A 398 -3.38 0.34 27.16
C GLN A 398 -3.15 0.18 25.67
N ILE A 399 -1.90 0.37 25.21
CA ILE A 399 -1.53 0.08 23.83
C ILE A 399 -0.97 -1.34 23.79
N ARG A 400 -1.63 -2.22 23.04
CA ARG A 400 -1.18 -3.59 22.80
C ARG A 400 -1.03 -3.82 21.30
N MET A 401 -0.18 -4.77 20.97
CA MET A 401 -0.12 -5.34 19.64
C MET A 401 -0.41 -6.82 19.80
N LEU A 402 -1.44 -7.30 19.10
CA LEU A 402 -1.63 -8.73 18.95
C LEU A 402 -0.43 -9.18 18.12
N ARG A 403 0.49 -9.93 18.73
CA ARG A 403 1.67 -10.49 18.06
C ARG A 403 1.21 -11.61 17.15
N ALA A 404 0.42 -11.26 16.15
CA ALA A 404 -0.25 -12.19 15.29
C ALA A 404 -0.22 -11.64 13.88
N ILE A 405 0.50 -12.41 13.06
CA ILE A 405 0.28 -12.66 11.66
C ILE A 405 0.58 -11.47 10.75
N SER A 406 1.81 -11.28 10.28
CA SER A 406 1.91 -10.56 9.00
C SER A 406 1.18 -11.39 7.95
N GLY A 407 0.45 -10.74 7.04
CA GLY A 407 -0.03 -11.40 5.82
C GLY A 407 1.12 -11.84 4.91
N HIS A 408 2.33 -11.34 5.15
CA HIS A 408 3.54 -11.74 4.45
C HIS A 408 4.27 -12.87 5.19
N ALA A 409 4.94 -13.73 4.44
CA ALA A 409 5.92 -14.68 4.95
C ALA A 409 7.05 -13.96 5.69
N ASP A 410 7.59 -14.61 6.73
CA ASP A 410 8.81 -14.16 7.38
C ASP A 410 10.06 -14.59 6.58
N GLN A 411 11.25 -14.23 7.06
CA GLN A 411 12.50 -14.61 6.41
C GLN A 411 12.58 -16.12 6.12
N GLN A 412 12.18 -16.99 7.05
CA GLN A 412 12.24 -18.43 6.85
C GLN A 412 11.20 -18.91 5.82
N GLY A 413 9.99 -18.34 5.85
CA GLY A 413 8.96 -18.60 4.84
C GLY A 413 9.40 -18.18 3.43
N LEU A 414 10.02 -17.00 3.30
CA LEU A 414 10.58 -16.51 2.04
C LEU A 414 11.71 -17.43 1.53
N LEU A 415 12.65 -17.82 2.41
CA LEU A 415 13.72 -18.76 2.07
C LEU A 415 13.16 -20.12 1.63
N THR A 416 12.16 -20.62 2.35
CA THR A 416 11.49 -21.88 2.02
C THR A 416 10.83 -21.79 0.64
N TRP A 417 10.15 -20.69 0.34
CA TRP A 417 9.48 -20.50 -0.96
C TRP A 417 10.47 -20.52 -2.13
N ILE A 418 11.62 -19.83 -2.03
CA ILE A 418 12.61 -19.82 -3.13
C ILE A 418 13.42 -21.12 -3.23
N ASP A 419 13.59 -21.86 -2.13
CA ASP A 419 14.28 -23.16 -2.13
C ASP A 419 13.50 -24.27 -2.86
N HIS A 420 12.20 -24.09 -3.11
CA HIS A 420 11.39 -25.08 -3.84
C HIS A 420 11.68 -25.11 -5.35
N PHE A 421 12.37 -24.11 -5.89
CA PHE A 421 12.77 -24.09 -7.29
C PHE A 421 13.94 -25.04 -7.54
N ASN A 422 13.72 -26.02 -8.42
CA ASN A 422 14.72 -26.99 -8.84
C ASN A 422 14.59 -27.30 -10.35
N PRO A 423 15.58 -26.94 -11.19
CA PRO A 423 16.84 -26.29 -10.83
C PRO A 423 16.64 -24.86 -10.30
N LYS A 424 17.66 -24.34 -9.60
CA LYS A 424 17.64 -22.94 -9.13
C LYS A 424 17.46 -21.98 -10.31
N PRO A 425 16.69 -20.88 -10.14
CA PRO A 425 16.54 -19.87 -11.18
C PRO A 425 17.90 -19.28 -11.58
N GLN A 426 18.03 -18.89 -12.84
CA GLN A 426 19.22 -18.22 -13.38
C GLN A 426 19.48 -16.90 -12.64
N ARG A 427 18.41 -16.21 -12.21
CA ARG A 427 18.49 -14.97 -11.43
C ARG A 427 17.24 -14.79 -10.55
N VAL A 428 17.46 -14.29 -9.34
CA VAL A 428 16.41 -13.82 -8.43
C VAL A 428 16.54 -12.29 -8.26
N PHE A 429 15.50 -11.56 -8.62
CA PHE A 429 15.37 -10.13 -8.40
C PHE A 429 14.59 -9.87 -7.11
N ILE A 430 15.16 -9.09 -6.21
CA ILE A 430 14.60 -8.86 -4.86
C ILE A 430 13.97 -7.46 -4.83
N THR A 431 12.65 -7.42 -4.63
CA THR A 431 11.82 -6.20 -4.68
C THR A 431 10.92 -6.13 -3.45
N HIS A 432 10.01 -5.15 -3.38
CA HIS A 432 8.95 -5.04 -2.37
C HIS A 432 9.47 -5.21 -0.93
N GLY A 433 10.36 -4.30 -0.54
CA GLY A 433 11.06 -4.31 0.73
C GLY A 433 11.95 -3.08 0.88
N GLU A 434 12.07 -2.57 2.10
CA GLU A 434 12.98 -1.44 2.37
C GLU A 434 14.42 -1.82 2.00
N GLU A 435 15.19 -0.87 1.46
CA GLU A 435 16.56 -1.13 0.98
C GLU A 435 17.43 -1.96 1.94
N PRO A 436 17.51 -1.67 3.25
CA PRO A 436 18.35 -2.46 4.16
C PRO A 436 17.87 -3.91 4.27
N VAL A 437 16.55 -4.14 4.24
CA VAL A 437 15.93 -5.47 4.31
C VAL A 437 16.21 -6.25 3.03
N ALA A 438 16.01 -5.63 1.86
CA ALA A 438 16.27 -6.25 0.56
C ALA A 438 17.76 -6.62 0.39
N LEU A 439 18.68 -5.75 0.80
CA LEU A 439 20.13 -6.01 0.76
C LEU A 439 20.55 -7.10 1.74
N HIS A 440 19.95 -7.16 2.93
CA HIS A 440 20.22 -8.24 3.87
C HIS A 440 19.73 -9.59 3.31
N PHE A 441 18.51 -9.63 2.77
CA PHE A 441 17.96 -10.82 2.15
C PHE A 441 18.79 -11.28 0.93
N GLU A 442 19.31 -10.34 0.14
CA GLU A 442 20.23 -10.63 -0.96
C GLU A 442 21.46 -11.43 -0.51
N GLN A 443 22.06 -11.04 0.62
CA GLN A 443 23.23 -11.73 1.17
C GLN A 443 22.90 -13.18 1.53
N LEU A 444 21.77 -13.41 2.20
CA LEU A 444 21.31 -14.75 2.57
C LEU A 444 21.07 -15.66 1.34
N LEU A 445 20.46 -15.12 0.28
CA LEU A 445 20.24 -15.87 -0.96
C LEU A 445 21.56 -16.19 -1.67
N ARG A 446 22.53 -15.26 -1.67
CA ARG A 446 23.87 -15.51 -2.25
C ARG A 446 24.64 -16.58 -1.48
N GLU A 447 24.58 -16.57 -0.15
CA GLU A 447 25.17 -17.62 0.70
C GLU A 447 24.57 -19.00 0.41
N ARG A 448 23.29 -19.04 0.04
CA ARG A 448 22.59 -20.23 -0.42
C ARG A 448 22.86 -20.58 -1.89
N GLY A 449 23.70 -19.82 -2.59
CA GLY A 449 24.13 -20.11 -3.96
C GLY A 449 23.13 -19.68 -5.04
N PHE A 450 22.22 -18.74 -4.75
CA PHE A 450 21.41 -18.08 -5.78
C PHE A 450 22.18 -16.91 -6.40
N ALA A 451 22.04 -16.75 -7.71
CA ALA A 451 22.44 -15.52 -8.38
C ALA A 451 21.33 -14.47 -8.18
N THR A 452 21.67 -13.31 -7.62
CA THR A 452 20.68 -12.30 -7.21
C THR A 452 20.95 -10.94 -7.82
N ALA A 453 19.94 -10.07 -7.78
CA ALA A 453 20.05 -8.64 -8.00
C ALA A 453 18.98 -7.88 -7.17
N VAL A 454 19.35 -6.73 -6.61
CA VAL A 454 18.41 -5.80 -5.96
C VAL A 454 18.26 -4.56 -6.86
N PRO A 455 17.26 -4.54 -7.76
CA PRO A 455 17.13 -3.51 -8.79
C PRO A 455 16.82 -2.12 -8.21
N TYR A 456 17.11 -1.10 -9.00
CA TYR A 456 16.61 0.26 -8.83
C TYR A 456 15.46 0.53 -9.81
N SER A 457 14.60 1.49 -9.47
CA SER A 457 13.58 1.96 -10.41
C SER A 457 14.23 2.47 -11.71
N GLY A 458 13.81 1.89 -12.83
CA GLY A 458 14.33 2.11 -14.18
C GLY A 458 15.43 1.16 -14.62
N ASP A 459 15.86 0.21 -13.80
CA ASP A 459 16.74 -0.88 -14.26
C ASP A 459 15.99 -1.78 -15.25
N GLU A 460 16.66 -2.17 -16.33
CA GLU A 460 16.12 -3.08 -17.36
C GLU A 460 17.07 -4.25 -17.60
N TRP A 461 16.51 -5.44 -17.74
CA TRP A 461 17.23 -6.69 -17.90
C TRP A 461 16.80 -7.45 -19.15
N ASN A 462 17.76 -7.86 -19.97
CA ASN A 462 17.52 -8.75 -21.09
C ASN A 462 17.53 -10.21 -20.62
N LEU A 463 16.36 -10.85 -20.63
CA LEU A 463 16.18 -12.20 -20.05
C LEU A 463 16.96 -13.30 -20.81
N PRO A 464 17.06 -13.31 -22.16
CA PRO A 464 17.81 -14.35 -22.86
C PRO A 464 19.32 -14.30 -22.58
N ARG A 465 19.88 -13.10 -22.38
CA ARG A 465 21.31 -12.89 -22.13
C ARG A 465 21.69 -12.85 -20.65
N ASP A 466 20.69 -12.85 -19.75
CA ASP A 466 20.85 -12.55 -18.32
C ASP A 466 21.78 -11.35 -18.08
N ALA A 467 21.46 -10.22 -18.73
CA ALA A 467 22.28 -9.02 -18.67
C ALA A 467 21.44 -7.77 -18.43
N GLN A 468 21.90 -6.91 -17.53
CA GLN A 468 21.38 -5.56 -17.38
C GLN A 468 21.67 -4.75 -18.65
N VAL A 469 20.64 -4.14 -19.24
CA VAL A 469 20.74 -3.32 -20.46
C VAL A 469 20.50 -1.84 -20.20
N GLU A 470 19.73 -1.50 -19.15
CA GLU A 470 19.54 -0.12 -18.70
C GLU A 470 19.73 -0.03 -17.18
N ALA A 471 20.30 1.10 -16.76
CA ALA A 471 20.56 1.40 -15.37
C ALA A 471 19.68 2.59 -14.93
N GLY A 472 18.75 2.36 -14.02
CA GLY A 472 17.78 3.32 -13.48
C GLY A 472 18.35 4.44 -12.61
N SER A 473 17.49 5.22 -11.95
CA SER A 473 17.95 6.33 -11.11
C SER A 473 18.38 5.84 -9.72
N ARG A 474 19.57 6.22 -9.26
CA ARG A 474 20.04 6.01 -7.87
C ARG A 474 19.82 7.23 -6.98
N ALA A 475 19.19 8.27 -7.50
CA ALA A 475 19.01 9.53 -6.78
C ALA A 475 17.87 9.44 -5.75
N LEU A 476 18.18 9.81 -4.50
CA LEU A 476 17.19 9.95 -3.44
C LEU A 476 16.32 11.19 -3.62
N VAL A 477 15.02 11.10 -3.29
CA VAL A 477 14.05 12.22 -3.39
C VAL A 477 14.48 13.42 -2.55
N LYS A 478 15.02 13.20 -1.35
CA LYS A 478 15.51 14.28 -0.46
C LYS A 478 16.68 15.06 -1.09
N ALA A 479 17.63 14.36 -1.70
CA ALA A 479 18.77 14.99 -2.36
C ALA A 479 18.32 15.84 -3.55
N ARG A 480 17.37 15.34 -4.35
CA ARG A 480 16.75 16.12 -5.44
C ARG A 480 15.95 17.33 -4.94
N LYS A 481 15.13 17.19 -3.88
CA LYS A 481 14.39 18.32 -3.30
C LYS A 481 15.35 19.41 -2.77
N GLN A 482 16.47 19.03 -2.17
CA GLN A 482 17.51 19.97 -1.74
C GLN A 482 18.20 20.65 -2.92
N GLN A 483 18.58 19.90 -3.96
CA GLN A 483 19.14 20.46 -5.20
C GLN A 483 18.15 21.37 -5.94
N ALA A 484 16.88 21.01 -6.02
CA ALA A 484 15.83 21.83 -6.62
C ALA A 484 15.59 23.12 -5.82
N LYS A 485 15.62 23.02 -4.48
CA LYS A 485 15.54 24.19 -3.59
C LYS A 485 16.76 25.10 -3.75
N ALA A 486 17.97 24.53 -3.85
CA ALA A 486 19.20 25.27 -4.11
C ALA A 486 19.17 25.97 -5.48
N ARG A 487 18.80 25.26 -6.55
CA ARG A 487 18.66 25.82 -7.90
C ARG A 487 17.58 26.91 -7.97
N LYS A 488 16.47 26.76 -7.24
CA LYS A 488 15.42 27.79 -7.15
C LYS A 488 15.85 29.00 -6.33
N ALA A 489 16.72 28.82 -5.33
CA ALA A 489 17.34 29.92 -4.59
C ALA A 489 18.34 30.66 -5.48
N GLU A 490 19.17 29.94 -6.24
CA GLU A 490 20.14 30.46 -7.19
C GLU A 490 19.46 31.27 -8.31
N LEU A 491 18.40 30.73 -8.94
CA LEU A 491 17.57 31.45 -9.92
C LEU A 491 16.92 32.74 -9.38
N ARG A 492 16.59 32.77 -8.08
CA ARG A 492 16.04 33.99 -7.43
C ARG A 492 17.14 35.02 -7.19
N THR A 493 18.34 34.57 -6.79
CA THR A 493 19.52 35.43 -6.66
C THR A 493 19.90 36.03 -8.03
N ASP A 494 19.83 35.24 -9.10
CA ASP A 494 20.08 35.72 -10.47
C ASP A 494 19.09 36.79 -10.92
N ALA A 495 17.79 36.64 -10.58
CA ALA A 495 16.78 37.66 -10.90
C ALA A 495 17.05 39.00 -10.19
N LEU A 496 17.50 38.96 -8.93
CA LEU A 496 17.87 40.16 -8.18
C LEU A 496 19.12 40.83 -8.78
N ASN A 497 20.13 40.03 -9.14
CA ASN A 497 21.35 40.52 -9.80
C ASN A 497 21.06 41.15 -11.17
N GLN A 498 20.14 40.57 -11.95
CA GLN A 498 19.70 41.15 -13.23
C GLN A 498 18.94 42.47 -13.03
N ALA A 499 18.09 42.56 -12.01
CA ALA A 499 17.40 43.80 -11.67
C ALA A 499 18.38 44.90 -11.23
N LEU A 500 19.39 44.55 -10.42
CA LEU A 500 20.47 45.45 -10.03
C LEU A 500 21.28 45.92 -11.23
N ALA A 501 21.70 45.00 -12.11
CA ALA A 501 22.44 45.34 -13.33
C ALA A 501 21.67 46.33 -14.22
N ARG A 502 20.36 46.11 -14.39
CA ARG A 502 19.47 47.04 -15.13
C ARG A 502 19.41 48.41 -14.46
N LEU A 503 19.33 48.46 -13.13
CA LEU A 503 19.34 49.72 -12.37
C LEU A 503 20.68 50.44 -12.54
N THR A 504 21.80 49.73 -12.46
CA THR A 504 23.15 50.27 -12.68
C THR A 504 23.30 50.84 -14.09
N SER A 505 22.85 50.12 -15.13
CA SER A 505 22.86 50.62 -16.51
C SER A 505 22.00 51.87 -16.68
N LEU A 506 20.85 51.94 -16.00
CA LEU A 506 19.97 53.11 -16.02
C LEU A 506 20.64 54.33 -15.36
N VAL A 507 21.35 54.12 -14.26
CA VAL A 507 22.16 55.17 -13.61
C VAL A 507 23.32 55.61 -14.50
N GLN A 508 24.02 54.69 -15.17
CA GLN A 508 25.10 55.04 -16.11
C GLN A 508 24.58 55.83 -17.32
N ALA A 509 23.45 55.43 -17.89
CA ALA A 509 22.79 56.14 -18.99
C ALA A 509 22.24 57.52 -18.57
N SER A 510 22.04 57.76 -17.27
CA SER A 510 21.51 59.03 -16.75
C SER A 510 22.49 60.20 -16.85
N GLN A 511 23.75 59.98 -17.24
CA GLN A 511 24.77 61.04 -17.36
C GLN A 511 24.32 62.20 -18.28
N GLY A 512 23.53 61.92 -19.33
CA GLY A 512 22.97 62.92 -20.25
C GLY A 512 21.66 63.59 -19.80
N LEU A 513 21.10 63.24 -18.63
CA LEU A 513 19.85 63.82 -18.13
C LEU A 513 20.07 65.17 -17.42
N SER A 514 19.01 65.98 -17.34
CA SER A 514 19.01 67.23 -16.57
C SER A 514 19.14 66.97 -15.06
N ASN A 515 19.70 67.93 -14.32
CA ASN A 515 19.93 67.80 -12.87
C ASN A 515 18.64 67.47 -12.10
N LYS A 516 17.51 68.07 -12.48
CA LYS A 516 16.19 67.81 -11.89
C LYS A 516 15.74 66.35 -12.05
N LEU A 517 16.08 65.71 -13.18
CA LEU A 517 15.75 64.30 -13.43
C LEU A 517 16.70 63.36 -12.66
N LYS A 518 17.98 63.73 -12.54
CA LYS A 518 18.96 62.99 -11.72
C LYS A 518 18.57 62.96 -10.25
N GLU A 519 18.18 64.11 -9.69
CA GLU A 519 17.66 64.20 -8.31
C GLU A 519 16.41 63.35 -8.11
N LYS A 520 15.47 63.40 -9.05
CA LYS A 520 14.25 62.57 -8.99
C LYS A 520 14.56 61.07 -9.04
N LEU A 521 15.49 60.65 -9.90
CA LEU A 521 15.91 59.25 -9.99
C LEU A 521 16.61 58.79 -8.70
N ALA A 522 17.51 59.60 -8.15
CA ALA A 522 18.19 59.30 -6.88
C ALA A 522 17.17 59.18 -5.73
N GLN A 523 16.19 60.08 -5.66
CA GLN A 523 15.12 60.01 -4.67
C GLN A 523 14.32 58.69 -4.80
N GLN A 524 13.95 58.30 -6.02
CA GLN A 524 13.21 57.05 -6.25
C GLN A 524 14.00 55.79 -5.88
N ILE A 525 15.32 55.78 -6.12
CA ILE A 525 16.19 54.66 -5.70
C ILE A 525 16.29 54.60 -4.18
N ASN A 526 16.46 55.75 -3.52
CA ASN A 526 16.51 55.82 -2.04
C ASN A 526 15.17 55.46 -1.40
N ASP A 527 14.04 55.87 -1.98
CA ASP A 527 12.70 55.51 -1.49
C ASP A 527 12.45 54.00 -1.67
N LEU A 528 12.94 53.42 -2.77
CA LEU A 528 12.90 51.97 -2.97
C LEU A 528 13.73 51.26 -1.90
N ALA A 529 14.96 51.71 -1.62
CA ALA A 529 15.81 51.12 -0.59
C ALA A 529 15.16 51.17 0.80
N ARG A 530 14.65 52.34 1.22
CA ARG A 530 13.98 52.51 2.52
C ARG A 530 12.80 51.56 2.72
N ARG A 531 11.98 51.34 1.68
CA ARG A 531 10.83 50.40 1.74
C ARG A 531 11.21 48.95 2.03
N TRP A 532 12.47 48.57 1.83
CA TRP A 532 12.99 47.23 2.13
C TRP A 532 13.86 47.20 3.40
N GLU A 533 14.17 48.37 3.97
CA GLU A 533 14.89 48.52 5.25
C GLU A 533 13.93 48.59 6.46
N ASP A 534 12.67 49.03 6.23
CA ASP A 534 11.53 48.93 7.15
C ASP A 534 10.84 47.55 7.07
#